data_AF-A0A645EBE4-F1
#
_entry.id   AF-A0A645EBE4-F1
#
_cell.length_a   1.000
_cell.length_b   1.000
_cell.length_c   1.000
_cell.angle_alpha   90.00
_cell.angle_beta   90.00
_cell.angle_gamma   90.00
#
_symmetry.space_group_name_H-M   'P 1'
#
loop_
_entity.id
_entity.type
_entity.pdbx_description
1 polymer ?
#
loop_
_entity_poly.entity_id
_entity_poly.type
_entity_poly.pdbx_seq_one_letter_code
_entity_poly.pdbx_strand_id
1 'polypeptide(L)'
;MKLKVEEPIPTDVNIIVIADMRVPFSDDELKNIEQYIERGGNLVINTDINREKQMEPLIKLLGVGTIPGILAQGNSGYPPTSVFSYFSDSNKMVSSYLPSFKDRRIPIVMKGCVGLIKKSDKGFEVESLMEARRGTWNVTATSNPDEIEEDSLAANTTEIYSTALSLTRDIGGREQRVLIFGDSDWFSKGELSAGWTIAVANEYLISTMFKWMSYDKYPISFDRPSLPDNELHFKYKHKELSNLFFLFLFPLFWLGCGSVVWYRRKIK
;
A
#
# COMPACT_ATOMS: atom_id res chain seq x y z
N MET A 1 13.71 12.43 22.39
CA MET A 1 14.04 11.20 23.15
C MET A 1 14.65 10.21 22.18
N LYS A 2 15.83 9.64 22.47
CA LYS A 2 16.46 8.64 21.62
C LYS A 2 16.05 7.27 22.15
N LEU A 3 15.21 6.54 21.40
CA LEU A 3 14.83 5.17 21.74
C LEU A 3 16.05 4.27 21.58
N LYS A 4 16.33 3.50 22.63
CA LYS A 4 17.37 2.47 22.70
C LYS A 4 16.66 1.17 22.99
N VAL A 5 16.81 0.17 22.13
CA VAL A 5 16.09 -1.10 22.27
C VAL A 5 16.76 -1.99 23.32
N GLU A 6 17.99 -1.65 23.73
CA GLU A 6 18.72 -2.29 24.83
C GLU A 6 18.08 -2.02 26.21
N GLU A 7 17.25 -0.97 26.30
CA GLU A 7 16.49 -0.61 27.50
C GLU A 7 15.00 -0.95 27.31
N PRO A 8 14.25 -1.21 28.40
CA PRO A 8 12.82 -1.44 28.32
C PRO A 8 12.10 -0.29 27.60
N ILE A 9 11.29 -0.62 26.59
CA ILE A 9 10.57 0.40 25.82
C ILE A 9 9.68 1.20 26.78
N PRO A 10 9.75 2.53 26.77
CA PRO A 10 8.94 3.37 27.66
C PRO A 10 7.42 3.27 27.40
N THR A 11 6.61 3.52 28.43
CA THR A 11 5.16 3.29 28.40
C THR A 11 4.38 4.33 27.58
N ASP A 12 4.98 5.48 27.34
CA ASP A 12 4.45 6.56 26.50
C ASP A 12 4.64 6.32 24.99
N VAL A 13 5.45 5.32 24.62
CA VAL A 13 5.59 4.88 23.22
C VAL A 13 4.37 4.07 22.80
N ASN A 14 3.60 4.58 21.83
CA ASN A 14 2.37 3.93 21.37
C ASN A 14 2.54 3.03 20.14
N ILE A 15 3.50 3.36 19.26
CA ILE A 15 3.76 2.66 18.00
C ILE A 15 5.28 2.56 17.83
N ILE A 16 5.79 1.36 17.57
CA ILE A 16 7.17 1.14 17.12
C ILE A 16 7.16 0.82 15.63
N VAL A 17 8.07 1.42 14.88
CA VAL A 17 8.33 1.07 13.48
C VAL A 17 9.71 0.43 13.39
N ILE A 18 9.76 -0.80 12.88
CA ILE A 18 10.98 -1.55 12.61
C ILE A 18 11.09 -1.70 11.09
N ALA A 19 12.10 -1.08 10.50
CA ALA A 19 12.30 -1.07 9.05
C ALA A 19 13.64 -1.72 8.70
N ASP A 20 13.60 -2.74 7.86
CA ASP A 20 14.76 -3.39 7.23
C ASP A 20 15.92 -3.70 8.21
N MET A 21 15.72 -4.60 9.17
CA MET A 21 16.81 -4.96 10.08
C MET A 21 17.95 -5.63 9.33
N ARG A 22 19.14 -5.01 9.38
CA ARG A 22 20.36 -5.56 8.76
C ARG A 22 21.16 -6.47 9.68
N VAL A 23 20.94 -6.33 10.98
CA VAL A 23 21.55 -7.15 12.04
C VAL A 23 20.40 -7.66 12.91
N PRO A 24 20.40 -8.96 13.29
CA PRO A 24 19.41 -9.47 14.24
C PRO A 24 19.51 -8.71 15.57
N PHE A 25 18.40 -8.58 16.28
CA PHE A 25 18.43 -8.11 17.66
C PHE A 25 19.24 -9.06 18.53
N SER A 26 19.95 -8.51 19.50
CA SER A 26 20.47 -9.28 20.63
C SER A 26 19.32 -9.85 21.47
N ASP A 27 19.61 -10.85 22.30
CA ASP A 27 18.60 -11.48 23.16
C ASP A 27 17.92 -10.47 24.10
N ASP A 28 18.69 -9.49 24.62
CA ASP A 28 18.16 -8.44 25.50
C ASP A 28 17.24 -7.47 24.75
N GLU A 29 17.62 -7.05 23.55
CA GLU A 29 16.78 -6.19 22.69
C GLU A 29 15.48 -6.91 22.30
N LEU A 30 15.59 -8.18 21.89
CA LEU A 30 14.43 -8.98 21.50
C LEU A 30 13.46 -9.15 22.68
N LYS A 31 13.99 -9.36 23.89
CA LYS A 31 13.20 -9.45 25.12
C LYS A 31 12.46 -8.14 25.43
N ASN A 32 13.10 -6.98 25.20
CA ASN A 32 12.44 -5.69 25.40
C ASN A 32 11.31 -5.46 24.37
N ILE A 33 11.49 -5.90 23.13
CA ILE A 33 10.44 -5.89 22.10
C ILE A 33 9.32 -6.88 22.44
N GLU A 34 9.65 -8.07 22.93
CA GLU A 34 8.67 -9.07 23.37
C GLU A 34 7.80 -8.50 24.49
N GLN A 35 8.39 -7.89 25.52
CA GLN A 35 7.63 -7.22 26.59
C GLN A 35 6.74 -6.08 26.07
N TYR A 36 7.20 -5.34 25.06
CA TYR A 36 6.37 -4.32 24.39
C TYR A 36 5.18 -4.94 23.66
N ILE A 37 5.37 -6.08 22.98
CA ILE A 37 4.30 -6.82 22.30
C ILE A 37 3.32 -7.41 23.34
N GLU A 38 3.82 -8.03 24.41
CA GLU A 38 2.99 -8.67 25.44
C GLU A 38 2.08 -7.70 26.18
N ARG A 39 2.53 -6.46 26.41
CA ARG A 39 1.72 -5.41 27.04
C ARG A 39 0.75 -4.70 26.09
N GLY A 40 0.62 -5.15 24.83
CA GLY A 40 -0.31 -4.58 23.86
C GLY A 40 0.20 -3.36 23.09
N GLY A 41 1.52 -3.19 22.97
CA GLY A 41 2.11 -2.17 22.11
C GLY A 41 1.80 -2.42 20.62
N ASN A 42 1.61 -1.36 19.84
CA ASN A 42 1.36 -1.48 18.40
C ASN A 42 2.68 -1.46 17.62
N LEU A 43 2.80 -2.25 16.55
CA LEU A 43 4.04 -2.38 15.77
C LEU A 43 3.77 -2.27 14.27
N VAL A 44 4.70 -1.63 13.55
CA VAL A 44 4.82 -1.73 12.10
C VAL A 44 6.18 -2.35 11.80
N ILE A 45 6.20 -3.45 11.06
CA ILE A 45 7.41 -4.17 10.68
C ILE A 45 7.49 -4.17 9.17
N ASN A 46 8.63 -3.76 8.63
CA ASN A 46 8.92 -3.86 7.20
C ASN A 46 10.13 -4.78 7.04
N THR A 47 9.92 -5.91 6.37
CA THR A 47 11.00 -6.79 5.91
C THR A 47 11.33 -6.47 4.46
N ASP A 48 12.41 -7.06 3.96
CA ASP A 48 12.84 -6.91 2.58
C ASP A 48 13.39 -8.24 2.06
N ILE A 49 13.75 -8.28 0.77
CA ILE A 49 14.50 -9.39 0.20
C ILE A 49 15.82 -9.61 0.95
N ASN A 50 16.23 -10.86 1.07
CA ASN A 50 17.49 -11.24 1.74
C ASN A 50 17.58 -10.80 3.22
N ARG A 51 16.43 -10.62 3.90
CA ARG A 51 16.35 -10.28 5.33
C ARG A 51 15.77 -11.36 6.21
N GLU A 52 15.42 -12.52 5.65
CA GLU A 52 14.80 -13.63 6.37
C GLU A 52 15.55 -13.95 7.67
N LYS A 53 16.87 -14.13 7.64
CA LYS A 53 17.67 -14.49 8.83
C LYS A 53 17.65 -13.42 9.92
N GLN A 54 17.66 -12.15 9.54
CA GLN A 54 17.70 -11.02 10.46
C GLN A 54 16.32 -10.75 11.07
N MET A 55 15.27 -10.93 10.28
CA MET A 55 13.89 -10.63 10.65
C MET A 55 13.21 -11.82 11.34
N GLU A 56 13.62 -13.06 11.06
CA GLU A 56 13.01 -14.29 11.60
C GLU A 56 12.83 -14.25 13.12
N PRO A 57 13.84 -13.88 13.94
CA PRO A 57 13.68 -13.84 15.40
C PRO A 57 12.51 -12.95 15.85
N LEU A 58 12.27 -11.83 15.16
CA LEU A 58 11.22 -10.87 15.46
C LEU A 58 9.84 -11.35 14.95
N ILE A 59 9.74 -11.67 13.66
CA ILE A 59 8.43 -11.99 13.04
C ILE A 59 7.84 -13.31 13.58
N LYS A 60 8.70 -14.23 14.02
CA LYS A 60 8.30 -15.50 14.64
C LYS A 60 7.61 -15.31 15.99
N LEU A 61 7.90 -14.23 16.73
CA LEU A 61 7.16 -13.88 17.96
C LEU A 61 5.67 -13.65 17.66
N LEU A 62 5.37 -13.19 16.45
CA LEU A 62 4.02 -12.89 15.98
C LEU A 62 3.36 -14.08 15.24
N GLY A 63 4.07 -15.20 15.11
CA GLY A 63 3.57 -16.40 14.43
C GLY A 63 3.58 -16.29 12.90
N VAL A 64 4.30 -15.32 12.35
CA VAL A 64 4.42 -15.04 10.92
C VAL A 64 5.81 -15.43 10.43
N GLY A 65 5.91 -15.81 9.15
CA GLY A 65 7.17 -15.99 8.45
C GLY A 65 7.14 -15.39 7.05
N THR A 66 8.30 -15.32 6.42
CA THR A 66 8.46 -14.97 5.01
C THR A 66 8.44 -16.23 4.15
N ILE A 67 7.95 -16.11 2.93
CA ILE A 67 8.12 -17.12 1.88
C ILE A 67 9.52 -16.88 1.28
N PRO A 68 10.42 -17.88 1.28
CA PRO A 68 11.75 -17.70 0.70
C PRO A 68 11.69 -17.33 -0.78
N GLY A 69 12.50 -16.35 -1.19
CA GLY A 69 12.54 -15.83 -2.56
C GLY A 69 12.11 -14.36 -2.67
N ILE A 70 11.84 -13.93 -3.89
CA ILE A 70 11.34 -12.60 -4.25
C ILE A 70 10.11 -12.75 -5.12
N LEU A 71 9.08 -11.96 -4.86
CA LEU A 71 7.90 -11.90 -5.72
C LEU A 71 8.20 -11.11 -6.99
N ALA A 72 7.78 -11.66 -8.12
CA ALA A 72 7.92 -11.03 -9.42
C ALA A 72 6.57 -11.02 -10.18
N GLN A 73 6.38 -9.99 -11.00
CA GLN A 73 5.14 -9.71 -11.71
C GLN A 73 5.41 -8.96 -13.02
N GLY A 74 4.85 -9.43 -14.12
CA GLY A 74 4.94 -8.75 -15.42
C GLY A 74 4.12 -7.46 -15.45
N ASN A 75 4.75 -6.31 -15.28
CA ASN A 75 4.11 -5.00 -15.35
C ASN A 75 4.69 -4.19 -16.50
N SER A 76 3.85 -3.82 -17.47
CA SER A 76 4.30 -3.02 -18.62
C SER A 76 4.95 -1.72 -18.15
N GLY A 77 6.21 -1.50 -18.53
CA GLY A 77 6.98 -0.32 -18.15
C GLY A 77 7.64 -0.38 -16.76
N TYR A 78 7.56 -1.51 -16.05
CA TYR A 78 8.18 -1.71 -14.74
C TYR A 78 9.03 -2.98 -14.70
N PRO A 79 10.12 -3.01 -13.91
CA PRO A 79 10.86 -4.24 -13.66
C PRO A 79 9.95 -5.32 -13.05
N PRO A 80 10.18 -6.62 -13.33
CA PRO A 80 9.38 -7.69 -12.75
C PRO A 80 9.33 -7.68 -11.21
N THR A 81 10.37 -7.18 -10.55
CA THR A 81 10.44 -7.05 -9.09
C THR A 81 9.59 -5.92 -8.49
N SER A 82 8.99 -5.07 -9.34
CA SER A 82 8.02 -4.04 -8.94
C SER A 82 6.62 -4.65 -8.89
N VAL A 83 6.29 -5.24 -7.75
CA VAL A 83 5.01 -5.91 -7.53
C VAL A 83 3.94 -4.88 -7.20
N PHE A 84 2.82 -4.94 -7.93
CA PHE A 84 1.63 -4.16 -7.60
C PHE A 84 0.76 -4.96 -6.64
N SER A 85 0.57 -4.38 -5.46
CA SER A 85 -0.18 -4.96 -4.37
C SER A 85 -1.48 -4.20 -4.11
N TYR A 86 -2.53 -4.90 -3.71
CA TYR A 86 -3.88 -4.36 -3.55
C TYR A 86 -4.41 -4.74 -2.18
N PHE A 87 -5.29 -3.92 -1.60
CA PHE A 87 -5.95 -4.26 -0.35
C PHE A 87 -6.78 -5.55 -0.48
N SER A 88 -6.55 -6.50 0.42
CA SER A 88 -7.32 -7.75 0.48
C SER A 88 -8.78 -7.48 0.85
N ASP A 89 -9.69 -8.34 0.41
CA ASP A 89 -11.09 -8.31 0.86
C ASP A 89 -11.24 -8.60 2.35
N SER A 90 -10.32 -9.39 2.90
CA SER A 90 -10.28 -9.73 4.34
C SER A 90 -9.73 -8.63 5.24
N ASN A 91 -9.20 -7.53 4.68
CA ASN A 91 -8.52 -6.52 5.49
C ASN A 91 -9.43 -5.87 6.56
N LYS A 92 -8.90 -5.66 7.78
CA LYS A 92 -9.57 -4.97 8.89
C LYS A 92 -9.28 -3.47 9.01
N MET A 93 -8.43 -2.94 8.14
CA MET A 93 -8.11 -1.51 8.16
C MET A 93 -9.34 -0.73 7.68
N VAL A 94 -9.85 0.19 8.49
CA VAL A 94 -11.02 1.00 8.14
C VAL A 94 -10.59 2.40 7.73
N SER A 95 -11.06 2.86 6.57
CA SER A 95 -10.88 4.24 6.13
C SER A 95 -11.91 4.64 5.08
N SER A 96 -12.27 5.93 5.05
CA SER A 96 -13.27 6.50 4.13
C SER A 96 -12.87 6.37 2.65
N TYR A 97 -11.57 6.41 2.33
CA TYR A 97 -11.12 6.29 0.94
C TYR A 97 -10.82 4.85 0.52
N LEU A 98 -10.77 3.90 1.46
CA LEU A 98 -10.43 2.51 1.17
C LEU A 98 -11.39 1.87 0.14
N PRO A 99 -12.72 2.07 0.20
CA PRO A 99 -13.63 1.58 -0.85
C PRO A 99 -13.25 2.12 -2.23
N SER A 100 -12.92 3.42 -2.35
CA SER A 100 -12.52 4.00 -3.63
C SER A 100 -11.23 3.40 -4.17
N PHE A 101 -10.26 3.05 -3.32
CA PHE A 101 -9.01 2.41 -3.75
C PHE A 101 -9.27 0.97 -4.23
N LYS A 102 -10.14 0.23 -3.54
CA LYS A 102 -10.57 -1.11 -3.94
C LYS A 102 -11.33 -1.12 -5.26
N ASP A 103 -12.35 -0.28 -5.39
CA ASP A 103 -13.21 -0.19 -6.58
C ASP A 103 -12.40 0.19 -7.82
N ARG A 104 -11.47 1.14 -7.67
CA ARG A 104 -10.61 1.59 -8.76
C ARG A 104 -9.39 0.70 -8.98
N ARG A 105 -9.19 -0.32 -8.14
CA ARG A 105 -8.01 -1.19 -8.12
C ARG A 105 -6.71 -0.38 -8.24
N ILE A 106 -6.54 0.58 -7.34
CA ILE A 106 -5.33 1.39 -7.28
C ILE A 106 -4.27 0.59 -6.49
N PRO A 107 -3.10 0.31 -7.09
CA PRO A 107 -2.07 -0.48 -6.44
C PRO A 107 -1.25 0.32 -5.44
N ILE A 108 -0.57 -0.42 -4.58
CA ILE A 108 0.60 0.01 -3.83
C ILE A 108 1.79 -0.70 -4.47
N VAL A 109 2.78 0.07 -4.88
CA VAL A 109 3.97 -0.45 -5.53
C VAL A 109 4.96 -0.88 -4.46
N MET A 110 5.42 -2.11 -4.55
CA MET A 110 6.44 -2.69 -3.68
C MET A 110 7.60 -3.19 -4.54
N LYS A 111 8.81 -2.70 -4.30
CA LYS A 111 10.00 -3.03 -5.09
C LYS A 111 10.88 -4.00 -4.31
N GLY A 112 10.85 -5.28 -4.68
CA GLY A 112 11.54 -6.29 -3.89
C GLY A 112 10.68 -6.80 -2.73
N CYS A 113 9.43 -7.16 -3.02
CA CYS A 113 8.55 -7.72 -2.01
C CYS A 113 8.82 -9.22 -1.81
N VAL A 114 8.86 -9.67 -0.55
CA VAL A 114 8.72 -11.09 -0.18
C VAL A 114 7.27 -11.43 0.13
N GLY A 115 6.88 -12.68 -0.05
CA GLY A 115 5.58 -13.17 0.41
C GLY A 115 5.56 -13.35 1.93
N LEU A 116 4.42 -13.13 2.57
CA LEU A 116 4.19 -13.34 4.00
C LEU A 116 3.20 -14.47 4.24
N ILE A 117 3.43 -15.26 5.29
CA ILE A 117 2.58 -16.40 5.63
C ILE A 117 2.45 -16.58 7.14
N LYS A 118 1.24 -16.93 7.60
CA LYS A 118 1.00 -17.38 8.98
C LYS A 118 1.62 -18.77 9.16
N LYS A 119 2.53 -18.90 10.14
CA LYS A 119 3.23 -20.16 10.47
C LYS A 119 2.67 -20.84 11.71
N SER A 120 2.29 -20.07 12.72
CA SER A 120 1.82 -20.60 13.99
C SER A 120 0.81 -19.66 14.64
N ASP A 121 -0.01 -20.18 15.54
CA ASP A 121 -0.89 -19.35 16.35
C ASP A 121 -0.15 -18.81 17.58
N LYS A 122 -0.12 -17.48 17.70
CA LYS A 122 0.44 -16.73 18.83
C LYS A 122 -0.62 -15.88 19.55
N GLY A 123 -1.90 -16.24 19.35
CA GLY A 123 -3.06 -15.51 19.88
C GLY A 123 -3.47 -14.30 19.05
N PHE A 124 -2.81 -14.06 17.92
CA PHE A 124 -3.21 -13.04 16.96
C PHE A 124 -4.18 -13.62 15.93
N GLU A 125 -5.22 -12.86 15.64
CA GLU A 125 -5.97 -13.00 14.41
C GLU A 125 -5.17 -12.36 13.29
N VAL A 126 -4.75 -13.18 12.33
CA VAL A 126 -3.85 -12.81 11.23
C VAL A 126 -4.65 -12.82 9.94
N GLU A 127 -4.71 -11.68 9.27
CA GLU A 127 -5.40 -11.52 7.99
C GLU A 127 -4.47 -10.86 6.98
N SER A 128 -4.78 -11.07 5.70
CA SER A 128 -4.07 -10.36 4.65
C SER A 128 -4.54 -8.90 4.64
N LEU A 129 -3.60 -7.98 4.80
CA LEU A 129 -3.87 -6.56 4.56
C LEU A 129 -3.79 -6.30 3.06
N MET A 130 -2.77 -6.86 2.40
CA MET A 130 -2.51 -6.66 0.99
C MET A 130 -2.04 -7.92 0.30
N GLU A 131 -2.46 -8.03 -0.96
CA GLU A 131 -2.23 -9.19 -1.80
C GLU A 131 -1.64 -8.74 -3.14
N ALA A 132 -0.70 -9.54 -3.65
CA ALA A 132 -0.27 -9.43 -5.03
C ALA A 132 -1.37 -9.96 -5.95
N ARG A 133 -1.47 -9.41 -7.17
CA ARG A 133 -2.46 -9.89 -8.14
C ARG A 133 -2.12 -11.30 -8.65
N ARG A 134 -3.10 -11.99 -9.23
CA ARG A 134 -2.88 -13.25 -9.96
C ARG A 134 -1.86 -13.06 -11.09
N GLY A 135 -1.06 -14.08 -11.36
CA GLY A 135 0.05 -13.96 -12.30
C GLY A 135 1.37 -13.49 -11.67
N THR A 136 1.40 -13.31 -10.35
CA THR A 136 2.64 -13.08 -9.59
C THR A 136 3.27 -14.43 -9.29
N TRP A 137 4.58 -14.56 -9.49
CA TRP A 137 5.32 -15.78 -9.17
C TRP A 137 6.42 -15.49 -8.15
N ASN A 138 6.81 -16.53 -7.41
CA ASN A 138 7.91 -16.44 -6.46
C ASN A 138 9.20 -16.98 -7.09
N VAL A 139 10.24 -16.15 -7.13
CA VAL A 139 11.56 -16.49 -7.66
C VAL A 139 12.48 -16.87 -6.50
N THR A 140 12.85 -18.15 -6.42
CA THR A 140 13.67 -18.70 -5.32
C THR A 140 15.16 -18.82 -5.66
N ALA A 141 15.52 -18.85 -6.95
CA ALA A 141 16.86 -19.17 -7.42
C ALA A 141 17.52 -17.98 -8.15
N THR A 142 17.61 -16.83 -7.47
CA THR A 142 18.22 -15.63 -8.06
C THR A 142 19.17 -14.95 -7.06
N SER A 143 20.41 -14.72 -7.50
CA SER A 143 21.38 -13.90 -6.76
C SER A 143 21.26 -12.42 -7.07
N ASN A 144 20.70 -12.05 -8.22
CA ASN A 144 20.54 -10.68 -8.67
C ASN A 144 19.09 -10.36 -9.08
N PRO A 145 18.32 -9.60 -8.28
CA PRO A 145 16.94 -9.22 -8.60
C PRO A 145 16.77 -8.48 -9.94
N ASP A 146 17.81 -7.80 -10.41
CA ASP A 146 17.76 -7.03 -11.67
C ASP A 146 17.82 -7.90 -12.93
N GLU A 147 18.21 -9.18 -12.78
CA GLU A 147 18.28 -10.16 -13.88
C GLU A 147 16.98 -10.98 -14.02
N ILE A 148 15.97 -10.70 -13.20
CA ILE A 148 14.70 -11.41 -13.28
C ILE A 148 13.96 -10.95 -14.53
N GLU A 149 13.81 -11.86 -15.48
CA GLU A 149 12.99 -11.68 -16.68
C GLU A 149 11.54 -12.10 -16.41
N GLU A 150 10.64 -11.62 -17.27
CA GLU A 150 9.21 -11.94 -17.17
C GLU A 150 8.97 -13.42 -17.55
N ASP A 151 8.35 -14.17 -16.64
CA ASP A 151 7.95 -15.55 -16.91
C ASP A 151 6.63 -15.57 -17.69
N SER A 152 6.70 -16.00 -18.96
CA SER A 152 5.54 -16.11 -19.86
C SER A 152 4.46 -17.09 -19.36
N LEU A 153 4.82 -18.06 -18.51
CA LEU A 153 3.89 -19.02 -17.91
C LEU A 153 3.32 -18.52 -16.58
N ALA A 154 3.94 -17.51 -15.96
CA ALA A 154 3.47 -17.00 -14.68
C ALA A 154 2.05 -16.44 -14.74
N ALA A 155 1.60 -15.93 -15.90
CA ALA A 155 0.22 -15.49 -16.11
C ALA A 155 -0.85 -16.57 -15.78
N ASN A 156 -0.47 -17.85 -15.82
CA ASN A 156 -1.36 -18.97 -15.50
C ASN A 156 -1.40 -19.33 -14.00
N THR A 157 -0.56 -18.69 -13.18
CA THR A 157 -0.53 -18.94 -11.74
C THR A 157 -1.82 -18.44 -11.08
N THR A 158 -2.39 -19.30 -10.24
CA THR A 158 -3.60 -18.99 -9.48
C THR A 158 -3.31 -18.60 -8.04
N GLU A 159 -2.06 -18.77 -7.59
CA GLU A 159 -1.61 -18.42 -6.25
C GLU A 159 -1.67 -16.91 -6.05
N ILE A 160 -2.10 -16.51 -4.86
CA ILE A 160 -2.18 -15.12 -4.42
C ILE A 160 -1.27 -15.00 -3.20
N TYR A 161 -0.21 -14.21 -3.33
CA TYR A 161 0.73 -13.98 -2.24
C TYR A 161 0.28 -12.79 -1.41
N SER A 162 0.24 -12.96 -0.08
CA SER A 162 0.08 -11.83 0.83
C SER A 162 1.40 -11.07 0.91
N THR A 163 1.36 -9.78 0.60
CA THR A 163 2.51 -8.86 0.64
C THR A 163 2.50 -8.02 1.92
N ALA A 164 1.35 -7.91 2.58
CA ALA A 164 1.22 -7.32 3.89
C ALA A 164 0.20 -8.08 4.74
N LEU A 165 0.48 -8.24 6.04
CA LEU A 165 -0.42 -8.86 7.00
C LEU A 165 -0.84 -7.84 8.07
N SER A 166 -2.11 -7.91 8.47
CA SER A 166 -2.63 -7.25 9.66
C SER A 166 -2.89 -8.27 10.76
N LEU A 167 -2.34 -8.01 11.93
CA LEU A 167 -2.48 -8.85 13.11
C LEU A 167 -3.21 -8.06 14.19
N THR A 168 -4.25 -8.68 14.76
CA THR A 168 -5.07 -8.07 15.82
C THR A 168 -5.28 -9.04 16.98
N ARG A 169 -5.35 -8.51 18.20
CA ARG A 169 -5.67 -9.26 19.43
C ARG A 169 -6.21 -8.32 20.50
N ASP A 170 -7.19 -8.74 21.28
CA ASP A 170 -7.62 -7.98 22.47
C ASP A 170 -6.67 -8.24 23.65
N ILE A 171 -6.17 -7.16 24.26
CA ILE A 171 -5.43 -7.21 25.52
C ILE A 171 -5.99 -6.13 26.45
N GLY A 172 -6.58 -6.55 27.56
CA GLY A 172 -7.08 -5.63 28.59
C GLY A 172 -8.20 -4.70 28.08
N GLY A 173 -9.03 -5.14 27.14
CA GLY A 173 -10.12 -4.35 26.57
C GLY A 173 -9.65 -3.34 25.51
N ARG A 174 -8.42 -3.48 25.00
CA ARG A 174 -7.87 -2.71 23.90
C ARG A 174 -7.39 -3.65 22.81
N GLU A 175 -7.78 -3.38 21.57
CA GLU A 175 -7.27 -4.10 20.41
C GLU A 175 -5.82 -3.69 20.11
N GLN A 176 -4.86 -4.59 20.32
CA GLN A 176 -3.50 -4.47 19.84
C GLN A 176 -3.48 -4.65 18.31
N ARG A 177 -2.73 -3.80 17.61
CA ARG A 177 -2.61 -3.81 16.15
C ARG A 177 -1.15 -3.93 15.74
N VAL A 178 -0.86 -4.88 14.85
CA VAL A 178 0.47 -5.06 14.26
C VAL A 178 0.34 -5.17 12.75
N LEU A 179 1.20 -4.45 12.02
CA LEU A 179 1.30 -4.51 10.57
C LEU A 179 2.67 -5.06 10.17
N ILE A 180 2.68 -5.98 9.22
CA ILE A 180 3.92 -6.53 8.66
C ILE A 180 3.87 -6.38 7.14
N PHE A 181 4.89 -5.76 6.56
CA PHE A 181 5.05 -5.55 5.12
C PHE A 181 6.24 -6.35 4.60
N GLY A 182 6.07 -6.97 3.43
CA GLY A 182 7.07 -7.78 2.74
C GLY A 182 8.13 -6.96 1.98
N ASP A 183 8.00 -5.64 1.97
CA ASP A 183 8.93 -4.69 1.37
C ASP A 183 9.19 -3.55 2.38
N SER A 184 10.38 -2.97 2.35
CA SER A 184 10.76 -1.81 3.16
C SER A 184 10.83 -0.51 2.37
N ASP A 185 10.93 -0.60 1.04
CA ASP A 185 11.07 0.55 0.15
C ASP A 185 9.73 1.13 -0.33
N TRP A 186 8.60 0.47 -0.06
CA TRP A 186 7.27 0.95 -0.48
C TRP A 186 6.90 2.34 0.05
N PHE A 187 7.51 2.83 1.14
CA PHE A 187 7.34 4.19 1.66
C PHE A 187 8.58 5.09 1.46
N SER A 188 9.53 4.65 0.65
CA SER A 188 10.69 5.45 0.26
C SER A 188 10.28 6.65 -0.60
N LYS A 189 11.16 7.65 -0.72
CA LYS A 189 10.91 8.82 -1.59
C LYS A 189 10.67 8.42 -3.05
N GLY A 190 11.35 7.37 -3.52
CA GLY A 190 11.18 6.86 -4.88
C GLY A 190 9.75 6.39 -5.12
N GLU A 191 9.21 5.56 -4.22
CA GLU A 191 7.86 5.00 -4.36
C GLU A 191 6.76 6.02 -4.08
N LEU A 192 6.99 6.97 -3.18
CA LEU A 192 6.07 8.09 -2.98
C LEU A 192 5.96 8.98 -4.24
N SER A 193 7.03 9.09 -5.02
CA SER A 193 7.01 9.83 -6.29
C SER A 193 6.38 9.05 -7.45
N ALA A 194 6.15 7.73 -7.32
CA ALA A 194 5.53 6.93 -8.37
C ALA A 194 4.13 7.44 -8.75
N GLY A 195 3.45 8.13 -7.82
CA GLY A 195 2.19 8.84 -8.02
C GLY A 195 2.17 9.84 -9.18
N TRP A 196 3.34 10.30 -9.63
CA TRP A 196 3.49 11.27 -10.72
C TRP A 196 3.36 10.61 -12.09
N THR A 197 3.62 9.30 -12.18
CA THR A 197 3.58 8.52 -13.42
C THR A 197 2.35 7.64 -13.48
N ILE A 198 1.97 7.02 -12.36
CA ILE A 198 0.81 6.14 -12.24
C ILE A 198 0.04 6.45 -10.96
N ALA A 199 -1.28 6.22 -10.97
CA ALA A 199 -2.08 6.33 -9.76
C ALA A 199 -1.69 5.21 -8.78
N VAL A 200 -1.04 5.57 -7.67
CA VAL A 200 -0.67 4.64 -6.58
C VAL A 200 -1.14 5.16 -5.25
N ALA A 201 -1.33 4.26 -4.28
CA ALA A 201 -1.84 4.59 -2.95
C ALA A 201 -0.77 4.54 -1.85
N ASN A 202 0.53 4.52 -2.19
CA ASN A 202 1.62 4.41 -1.20
C ASN A 202 1.55 5.52 -0.13
N GLU A 203 1.45 6.81 -0.51
CA GLU A 203 1.31 7.92 0.44
C GLU A 203 0.03 7.78 1.29
N TYR A 204 -1.06 7.40 0.65
CA TYR A 204 -2.34 7.21 1.32
C TYR A 204 -2.27 6.09 2.37
N LEU A 205 -1.60 4.98 2.07
CA LEU A 205 -1.41 3.88 3.01
C LEU A 205 -0.68 4.35 4.27
N ILE A 206 0.35 5.20 4.15
CA ILE A 206 1.08 5.74 5.30
C ILE A 206 0.09 6.45 6.24
N SER A 207 -0.68 7.41 5.72
CA SER A 207 -1.62 8.18 6.54
C SER A 207 -2.70 7.29 7.16
N THR A 208 -3.23 6.34 6.38
CA THR A 208 -4.30 5.44 6.81
C THR A 208 -3.84 4.46 7.86
N MET A 209 -2.63 3.88 7.70
CA MET A 209 -2.10 2.96 8.68
C MET A 209 -1.86 3.66 10.01
N PHE A 210 -1.26 4.86 10.01
CA PHE A 210 -0.98 5.54 11.27
C PHE A 210 -2.28 6.03 11.94
N LYS A 211 -3.30 6.38 11.16
CA LYS A 211 -4.66 6.62 11.67
C LYS A 211 -5.23 5.39 12.36
N TRP A 212 -5.19 4.25 11.69
CA TRP A 212 -5.66 2.99 12.25
C TRP A 212 -4.84 2.58 13.48
N MET A 213 -3.51 2.65 13.42
CA MET A 213 -2.61 2.29 14.52
C MET A 213 -2.70 3.22 15.74
N SER A 214 -3.19 4.45 15.55
CA SER A 214 -3.41 5.42 16.63
C SER A 214 -4.86 5.46 17.14
N TYR A 215 -5.73 4.55 16.69
CA TYR A 215 -7.16 4.52 17.04
C TYR A 215 -7.87 5.82 16.66
N ASP A 216 -7.63 6.28 15.42
CA ASP A 216 -8.20 7.49 14.83
C ASP A 216 -7.80 8.79 15.54
N LYS A 217 -6.81 8.75 16.45
CA LYS A 217 -6.30 9.95 17.13
C LYS A 217 -5.40 10.80 16.23
N TYR A 218 -4.66 10.19 15.30
CA TYR A 218 -3.74 10.90 14.40
C TYR A 218 -3.52 10.19 13.06
N PRO A 219 -3.51 10.89 11.91
CA PRO A 219 -3.75 12.31 11.75
C PRO A 219 -5.19 12.71 12.09
N ILE A 220 -5.36 13.94 12.56
CA ILE A 220 -6.68 14.53 12.78
C ILE A 220 -7.37 14.60 11.42
N SER A 221 -8.53 13.96 11.31
CA SER A 221 -9.33 14.04 10.09
C SER A 221 -9.95 15.42 9.98
N PHE A 222 -9.74 16.06 8.82
CA PHE A 222 -10.48 17.25 8.40
C PHE A 222 -11.50 16.89 7.31
N ASP A 223 -11.92 15.62 7.26
CA ASP A 223 -12.86 15.14 6.25
C ASP A 223 -14.15 15.95 6.35
N ARG A 224 -14.57 16.50 5.21
CA ARG A 224 -15.85 17.18 5.11
C ARG A 224 -16.94 16.12 4.87
N PRO A 225 -18.12 16.26 5.49
CA PRO A 225 -19.25 15.45 5.09
C PRO A 225 -19.50 15.62 3.59
N SER A 226 -20.02 14.59 2.94
CA SER A 226 -20.44 14.69 1.54
C SER A 226 -21.37 15.89 1.36
N LEU A 227 -21.18 16.62 0.27
CA LEU A 227 -22.07 17.74 -0.04
C LEU A 227 -23.50 17.18 -0.20
N PRO A 228 -24.53 17.92 0.22
CA PRO A 228 -25.91 17.47 0.02
C PRO A 228 -26.29 17.40 -1.47
N ASP A 229 -25.70 18.27 -2.30
CA ASP A 229 -25.92 18.31 -3.75
C ASP A 229 -25.01 17.33 -4.50
N ASN A 230 -25.38 16.06 -4.50
CA ASN A 230 -24.70 14.99 -5.25
C ASN A 230 -25.40 14.64 -6.57
N GLU A 231 -26.57 15.24 -6.83
CA GLU A 231 -27.41 14.93 -7.98
C GLU A 231 -27.58 16.17 -8.86
N LEU A 232 -27.14 16.05 -10.11
CA LEU A 232 -27.32 17.10 -11.10
C LEU A 232 -28.58 16.77 -11.91
N HIS A 233 -29.71 17.32 -11.50
CA HIS A 233 -30.99 17.13 -12.20
C HIS A 233 -31.02 17.93 -13.51
N PHE A 234 -30.37 17.42 -14.55
CA PHE A 234 -30.48 17.97 -15.89
C PHE A 234 -31.87 17.60 -16.44
N LYS A 235 -32.80 18.56 -16.50
CA LYS A 235 -34.09 18.35 -17.18
C LYS A 235 -33.81 17.99 -18.64
N TYR A 236 -34.18 16.78 -19.04
CA TYR A 236 -33.90 16.15 -20.35
C TYR A 236 -34.11 17.07 -21.57
N LYS A 237 -35.08 18.00 -21.51
CA LYS A 237 -35.35 19.00 -22.55
C LYS A 237 -34.17 19.95 -22.88
N HIS A 238 -33.14 20.05 -22.05
CA HIS A 238 -32.00 20.95 -22.31
C HIS A 238 -30.74 20.18 -22.72
N LYS A 239 -30.77 18.84 -22.67
CA LYS A 239 -29.64 17.98 -23.04
C LYS A 239 -29.35 18.05 -24.54
N GLU A 240 -30.38 18.06 -25.38
CA GLU A 240 -30.22 18.15 -26.83
C GLU A 240 -29.64 19.51 -27.25
N LEU A 241 -30.13 20.60 -26.65
CA LEU A 241 -29.61 21.95 -26.92
C LEU A 241 -28.16 22.11 -26.43
N SER A 242 -27.85 21.60 -25.24
CA SER A 242 -26.49 21.61 -24.69
C SER A 242 -25.53 20.79 -25.56
N ASN A 243 -25.93 19.58 -25.97
CA ASN A 243 -25.13 18.75 -26.86
C ASN A 243 -24.92 19.44 -28.21
N LEU A 244 -25.97 20.00 -28.82
CA LEU A 244 -25.84 20.73 -30.09
C LEU A 244 -24.87 21.91 -29.96
N PHE A 245 -24.96 22.66 -28.86
CA PHE A 245 -24.10 23.80 -28.62
C PHE A 245 -22.63 23.38 -28.43
N PHE A 246 -22.35 22.46 -27.51
CA PHE A 246 -20.97 22.08 -27.17
C PHE A 246 -20.29 21.18 -28.21
N LEU A 247 -21.02 20.31 -28.92
CA LEU A 247 -20.44 19.45 -29.96
C LEU A 247 -20.29 20.14 -31.30
N PHE A 248 -21.17 21.08 -31.64
CA PHE A 248 -21.21 21.66 -32.99
C PHE A 248 -21.04 23.18 -33.01
N LEU A 249 -21.91 23.94 -32.34
CA LEU A 249 -21.90 25.40 -32.47
C LEU A 249 -20.62 26.03 -31.91
N PHE A 250 -20.16 25.58 -30.74
CA PHE A 250 -18.98 26.12 -30.08
C PHE A 250 -17.68 25.82 -30.85
N PRO A 251 -17.41 24.58 -31.32
CA PRO A 251 -16.25 24.30 -32.16
C PRO A 251 -16.29 25.01 -33.52
N LEU A 252 -17.45 25.05 -34.19
CA LEU A 252 -17.59 25.72 -35.49
C LEU A 252 -17.39 27.23 -35.38
N PHE A 253 -17.90 27.85 -34.31
CA PHE A 253 -17.67 29.26 -34.02
C PHE A 253 -16.17 29.54 -33.87
N TRP A 254 -15.46 28.74 -33.08
CA TRP A 254 -14.01 28.86 -32.91
C TRP A 254 -13.24 28.65 -34.21
N LEU A 255 -13.63 27.65 -35.01
CA LEU A 255 -13.03 27.37 -36.31
C LEU A 255 -13.28 28.52 -37.31
N GLY A 256 -14.47 29.12 -37.26
CA GLY A 256 -14.82 30.31 -38.03
C GLY A 256 -13.98 31.53 -37.64
N CYS A 257 -13.88 31.83 -36.34
CA CYS A 257 -13.02 32.91 -35.84
C CYS A 257 -11.55 32.70 -36.26
N GLY A 258 -11.03 31.47 -36.11
CA GLY A 258 -9.69 31.11 -36.55
C GLY A 258 -9.48 31.30 -38.05
N SER A 259 -10.44 30.87 -38.86
CA SER A 259 -10.41 31.01 -40.33
C SER A 259 -10.42 32.48 -40.77
N VAL A 260 -11.24 33.32 -40.12
CA VAL A 260 -11.28 34.77 -40.39
C VAL A 260 -9.96 35.44 -40.04
N VAL A 261 -9.38 35.12 -38.89
CA VAL A 261 -8.06 35.65 -38.48
C VAL A 261 -6.97 35.20 -39.44
N TRP A 262 -6.97 33.92 -39.84
CA TRP A 262 -6.02 33.37 -40.81
C TRP A 262 -6.13 34.05 -42.18
N TYR A 263 -7.34 34.23 -42.69
CA TYR A 263 -7.59 34.90 -43.97
C TYR A 263 -7.16 36.36 -43.95
N ARG A 264 -7.47 37.10 -42.88
CA ARG A 264 -7.02 38.49 -42.68
C ARG A 264 -5.50 38.63 -42.61
N ARG A 265 -4.79 37.60 -42.13
CA ARG A 265 -3.31 37.58 -42.10
C ARG A 265 -2.68 37.26 -43.46
N LYS A 266 -3.39 36.62 -44.39
CA LYS A 266 -2.89 36.32 -45.75
C LYS A 266 -3.12 37.45 -46.75
N ILE A 267 -4.09 38.32 -46.51
CA ILE A 267 -4.39 39.48 -47.36
C ILE A 267 -3.44 40.66 -47.07
N LYS A 268 -2.84 40.70 -45.88
CA LYS A 268 -1.66 41.51 -45.61
C LYS A 268 -0.42 40.81 -46.15
#